data_AF-A0A261G2Z1-F1
#
_entry.id   AF-A0A261G2Z1-F1
#
_cell.length_a   1.000
_cell.length_b   1.000
_cell.length_c   1.000
_cell.angle_alpha   90.00
_cell.angle_beta   90.00
_cell.angle_gamma   90.00
#
_symmetry.space_group_name_H-M   'P 1'
#
loop_
_entity.id
_entity.type
_entity.pdbx_description
1 polymer ?
#
loop_
_entity_poly.entity_id
_entity_poly.type
_entity_poly.pdbx_seq_one_letter_code
_entity_poly.pdbx_strand_id
1 'polypeptide(L)'
;MNREEINRMFGVTDQQLDSMAEEYENGTWKGHVGLVKPGRPRVFDEELETISFRIPKSRVEEIDRSAKARGESRSQFLRRTIDQALPV
;
A
#
# COMPACT_ATOMS: atom_id res chain seq x y z
N MET A 1 27.16 4.77 -7.56
CA MET A 1 26.82 6.19 -7.40
C MET A 1 27.42 6.65 -6.08
N ASN A 2 28.28 7.66 -6.11
CA ASN A 2 28.83 8.25 -4.90
C ASN A 2 27.85 9.31 -4.33
N ARG A 3 28.13 9.79 -3.11
CA ARG A 3 27.26 10.75 -2.39
C ARG A 3 27.02 12.04 -3.20
N GLU A 4 28.05 12.57 -3.85
CA GLU A 4 27.95 13.79 -4.65
C GLU A 4 27.09 13.61 -5.90
N GLU A 5 27.17 12.46 -6.56
CA GLU A 5 26.35 12.10 -7.72
C GLU A 5 24.87 11.99 -7.33
N ILE A 6 24.57 11.42 -6.16
CA ILE A 6 23.20 11.31 -5.62
C ILE A 6 22.64 12.70 -5.31
N ASN A 7 23.41 13.52 -4.59
CA ASN A 7 23.03 14.88 -4.24
C ASN A 7 22.71 15.73 -5.48
N ARG A 8 23.55 15.63 -6.51
CA ARG A 8 23.32 16.31 -7.79
C ARG A 8 22.06 15.83 -8.49
N MET A 9 21.78 14.52 -8.48
CA MET A 9 20.57 13.95 -9.09
C MET A 9 19.28 14.51 -8.45
N PHE A 10 19.30 14.76 -7.14
CA PHE A 10 18.16 15.30 -6.41
C PHE A 10 18.18 16.83 -6.25
N GLY A 11 19.18 17.52 -6.82
CA GLY A 11 19.29 18.98 -6.76
C GLY A 11 19.54 19.53 -5.36
N VAL A 12 20.20 18.76 -4.50
CA VAL A 12 20.52 19.13 -3.11
C VAL A 12 22.02 19.11 -2.86
N THR A 13 22.45 19.78 -1.80
CA THR A 13 23.83 19.77 -1.28
C THR A 13 23.86 19.08 0.08
N ASP A 14 25.04 18.62 0.50
CA ASP A 14 25.19 18.03 1.83
C ASP A 14 24.80 19.01 2.95
N GLN A 15 25.20 20.27 2.83
CA GLN A 15 24.85 21.31 3.81
C GLN A 15 23.34 21.52 3.92
N GLN A 16 22.60 21.44 2.81
CA GLN A 16 21.13 21.53 2.85
C GLN A 16 20.52 20.34 3.58
N LEU A 17 21.04 19.13 3.35
CA LEU A 17 20.56 17.94 4.04
C LEU A 17 20.84 18.01 5.55
N ASP A 18 22.03 18.48 5.93
CA ASP A 18 22.41 18.64 7.33
C ASP A 18 21.51 19.68 8.04
N SER A 19 21.25 20.83 7.40
CA SER A 19 20.32 21.84 7.96
C SER A 19 18.88 21.33 8.07
N MET A 20 18.41 20.56 7.08
CA MET A 20 17.08 19.95 7.14
C MET A 20 16.99 18.94 8.30
N ALA A 21 18.03 18.12 8.51
CA ALA A 21 18.08 17.15 9.60
C ALA A 21 18.08 17.83 10.97
N GLU A 22 18.87 18.90 11.12
CA GLU A 22 18.99 19.65 12.37
C GLU A 22 17.64 20.19 12.87
N GLU A 23 16.76 20.65 11.96
CA GLU A 23 15.42 21.10 12.32
C GLU A 23 14.56 19.99 12.96
N TYR A 24 14.67 18.76 12.45
CA TYR A 24 13.97 17.60 13.02
C TYR A 24 14.58 17.17 14.34
N GLU A 25 15.91 17.10 14.42
CA GLU A 25 16.65 16.65 15.61
C GLU A 25 16.46 17.58 16.81
N ASN A 26 16.45 18.89 16.57
CA ASN A 26 16.22 19.89 17.60
C ASN A 26 14.74 20.19 17.87
N GLY A 27 13.82 19.52 17.17
CA GLY A 27 12.37 19.71 17.31
C GLY A 27 11.89 21.11 16.89
N THR A 28 12.67 21.82 16.07
CA THR A 28 12.37 23.18 15.61
C THR A 28 11.69 23.21 14.24
N TRP A 29 11.52 22.05 13.59
CA TRP A 29 10.88 21.90 12.29
C TRP A 29 9.43 22.43 12.27
N LYS A 30 9.10 23.28 11.29
CA LYS A 30 7.80 23.98 11.17
C LYS A 30 6.99 23.65 9.91
N GLY A 31 6.94 22.38 9.51
CA GLY A 31 6.08 21.95 8.40
C GLY A 31 4.71 21.44 8.83
N HIS A 32 3.91 21.03 7.84
CA HIS A 32 2.61 20.40 8.07
C HIS A 32 2.72 18.89 7.83
N VAL A 33 2.34 18.09 8.83
CA VAL A 33 2.06 16.67 8.61
C VAL A 33 0.65 16.52 8.05
N GLY A 34 0.47 15.62 7.09
CA GLY A 34 -0.86 15.22 6.65
C GLY A 34 -1.63 14.54 7.78
N LEU A 35 -2.95 14.40 7.60
CA LEU A 35 -3.76 13.60 8.53
C LEU A 35 -3.19 12.18 8.64
N VAL A 36 -2.95 11.72 9.88
CA VAL A 36 -2.67 10.31 10.15
C VAL A 36 -3.87 9.51 9.65
N LYS A 37 -3.69 8.78 8.56
CA LYS A 37 -4.73 7.88 8.06
C LYS A 37 -4.62 6.58 8.84
N PRO A 38 -5.63 6.17 9.63
CA PRO A 38 -5.62 4.85 10.21
C PRO A 38 -5.48 3.82 9.08
N GLY A 39 -4.68 2.78 9.32
CA GLY A 39 -4.58 1.66 8.40
C GLY A 39 -5.96 1.06 8.12
N ARG A 40 -6.08 0.30 7.02
CA ARG A 40 -7.33 -0.42 6.73
C ARG A 40 -7.66 -1.32 7.95
N PRO A 41 -8.90 -1.26 8.49
CA PRO A 41 -9.31 -2.14 9.56
C PRO A 41 -9.03 -3.61 9.23
N ARG A 42 -8.69 -4.41 10.25
CA ARG A 42 -8.57 -5.86 10.11
C ARG A 42 -9.92 -6.43 9.64
N VAL A 43 -9.86 -7.31 8.65
CA VAL A 43 -11.08 -7.94 8.09
C VAL A 43 -11.46 -9.19 8.87
N PHE A 44 -10.50 -9.81 9.56
CA PHE A 44 -10.66 -11.04 10.35
C PHE A 44 -9.89 -10.92 11.66
N ASP A 45 -10.34 -11.68 12.66
CA ASP A 45 -9.73 -11.76 13.99
C ASP A 45 -8.61 -12.82 14.08
N GLU A 46 -8.28 -13.47 12.96
CA GLU A 46 -7.22 -14.48 12.85
C GLU A 46 -6.08 -14.05 11.91
N GLU A 47 -4.98 -14.81 11.93
CA GLU A 47 -3.85 -14.61 11.00
C GLU A 47 -4.26 -14.96 9.57
N LEU A 48 -3.78 -14.16 8.60
CA LEU A 48 -4.13 -14.31 7.19
C LEU A 48 -2.93 -14.77 6.37
N GLU A 49 -3.12 -15.83 5.59
CA GLU A 49 -2.13 -16.31 4.63
C GLU A 49 -2.43 -15.87 3.20
N THR A 50 -1.38 -15.66 2.39
CA THR A 50 -1.52 -15.24 0.98
C THR A 50 -1.41 -16.44 0.04
N ILE A 51 -2.46 -16.66 -0.76
CA ILE A 51 -2.45 -17.62 -1.86
C ILE A 51 -2.29 -16.87 -3.19
N SER A 52 -1.21 -17.14 -3.93
CA SER A 52 -0.96 -16.54 -5.24
C SER A 52 -0.90 -17.58 -6.34
N PHE A 53 -1.71 -17.42 -7.39
CA PHE A 53 -1.66 -18.23 -8.60
C PHE A 53 -2.06 -17.41 -9.82
N ARG A 54 -1.65 -17.85 -11.01
CA ARG A 54 -1.95 -17.18 -12.27
C ARG A 54 -3.21 -17.77 -12.89
N ILE A 55 -4.07 -16.91 -13.43
CA ILE A 55 -5.24 -17.27 -14.24
C ILE A 55 -5.23 -16.48 -15.54
N PRO A 56 -5.95 -16.93 -16.59
CA PRO A 56 -6.08 -16.15 -17.83
C PRO A 56 -6.62 -14.74 -17.57
N LYS A 57 -6.13 -13.75 -18.33
CA LYS A 57 -6.59 -12.35 -18.22
C LYS A 57 -8.10 -12.22 -18.36
N SER A 58 -8.70 -12.97 -19.29
CA SER A 58 -10.15 -13.01 -19.49
C SER A 58 -10.91 -13.43 -18.22
N ARG A 59 -10.35 -14.34 -17.41
CA ARG A 59 -10.96 -14.71 -16.13
C ARG A 59 -10.84 -13.61 -15.09
N VAL A 60 -9.74 -12.86 -15.07
CA VAL A 60 -9.60 -11.68 -14.19
C VAL A 60 -10.67 -10.64 -14.54
N GLU A 61 -10.88 -10.38 -15.82
CA GLU A 61 -11.91 -9.44 -16.30
C GLU A 61 -13.33 -9.89 -15.94
N GLU A 62 -13.62 -11.19 -16.04
CA GLU A 62 -14.90 -11.75 -15.61
C GLU A 62 -15.10 -11.61 -14.10
N ILE A 63 -14.08 -11.90 -13.29
CA ILE A 63 -14.13 -11.70 -11.83
C ILE A 63 -14.46 -10.24 -11.51
N ASP A 64 -13.79 -9.29 -12.16
CA ASP A 64 -14.01 -7.86 -11.94
C ASP A 64 -15.43 -7.43 -12.32
N ARG A 65 -15.95 -7.96 -13.44
CA ARG A 65 -17.31 -7.71 -13.88
C ARG A 65 -18.33 -8.26 -12.89
N SER A 66 -18.15 -9.49 -12.42
CA SER A 66 -19.03 -10.15 -11.45
C SER A 66 -19.00 -9.46 -10.09
N ALA A 67 -17.83 -9.02 -9.62
CA ALA A 67 -17.69 -8.26 -8.39
C ALA A 67 -18.43 -6.91 -8.50
N LYS A 68 -18.19 -6.16 -9.60
CA LYS A 68 -18.85 -4.87 -9.87
C LYS A 68 -20.37 -4.99 -9.95
N ALA A 69 -20.90 -6.04 -10.59
CA ALA A 69 -22.33 -6.27 -10.70
C ALA A 69 -23.03 -6.46 -9.34
N ARG A 70 -22.28 -6.88 -8.31
CA ARG A 70 -22.76 -7.09 -6.94
C ARG A 70 -22.39 -5.96 -5.97
N GLY A 71 -21.70 -4.91 -6.45
CA GLY A 71 -21.15 -3.86 -5.60
C GLY A 71 -20.03 -4.35 -4.66
N GLU A 72 -19.41 -5.49 -4.97
CA GLU A 72 -18.35 -6.12 -4.18
C GLU A 72 -16.97 -5.73 -4.75
N SER A 73 -15.95 -5.68 -3.90
CA SER A 73 -14.55 -5.67 -4.35
C SER A 73 -14.12 -7.05 -4.84
N ARG A 74 -13.07 -7.11 -5.68
CA ARG A 74 -12.48 -8.38 -6.16
C ARG A 74 -12.20 -9.37 -5.03
N SER A 75 -11.64 -8.89 -3.92
CA SER A 75 -11.31 -9.75 -2.77
C SER A 75 -12.54 -10.26 -2.02
N GLN A 76 -13.64 -9.49 -1.99
CA GLN A 76 -14.91 -9.96 -1.41
C GLN A 76 -15.53 -11.06 -2.28
N PHE A 77 -15.53 -10.86 -3.60
CA PHE A 77 -15.99 -11.88 -4.54
C PHE A 77 -15.21 -13.20 -4.39
N LEU A 78 -13.88 -13.13 -4.33
CA LEU A 78 -13.02 -14.31 -4.19
C LEU A 78 -13.25 -15.03 -2.85
N ARG A 79 -13.29 -14.29 -1.73
CA ARG A 79 -13.58 -14.89 -0.42
C ARG A 79 -14.93 -15.59 -0.40
N ARG A 80 -16.00 -14.90 -0.82
CA ARG A 80 -17.34 -15.50 -0.91
C ARG A 80 -17.35 -16.77 -1.77
N THR A 81 -16.59 -16.80 -2.86
CA THR A 81 -16.50 -17.98 -3.73
C THR A 81 -15.78 -19.14 -3.03
N ILE A 82 -14.74 -18.86 -2.26
CA ILE A 82 -14.04 -19.84 -1.42
C ILE A 82 -14.98 -20.35 -0.33
N ASP A 83 -15.65 -19.46 0.40
CA ASP A 83 -16.60 -19.80 1.48
C ASP A 83 -17.78 -20.65 0.96
N GLN A 84 -18.18 -20.47 -0.30
CA GLN A 84 -19.21 -21.31 -0.93
C GLN A 84 -18.70 -22.71 -1.29
N ALA A 85 -17.40 -22.86 -1.57
CA ALA A 85 -16.79 -24.12 -1.96
C ALA A 85 -16.29 -24.94 -0.76
N LEU A 86 -15.99 -24.29 0.37
CA LEU A 86 -15.56 -24.92 1.60
C LEU A 86 -16.74 -25.01 2.57
N PRO A 87 -17.27 -26.20 2.89
CA PRO A 87 -18.29 -26.34 3.93
C PRO A 87 -17.70 -25.92 5.29
N VAL A 88 -18.49 -25.17 6.05
CA VAL A 88 -18.21 -24.75 7.44
C VAL A 88 -18.22 -25.96 8.37
#